data_AF-A0A6V8EX08-F1
#
_entry.id   AF-A0A6V8EX08-F1
#
_cell.length_a   1.000
_cell.length_b   1.000
_cell.length_c   1.000
_cell.angle_alpha   90.00
_cell.angle_beta   90.00
_cell.angle_gamma   90.00
#
_symmetry.space_group_name_H-M   'P 1'
#
loop_
_entity.id
_entity.type
_entity.pdbx_description
1 polymer ?
#
loop_
_entity_poly.entity_id
_entity_poly.type
_entity_poly.pdbx_seq_one_letter_code
_entity_poly.pdbx_strand_id
1 'polypeptide(L)'
;GHISIGDQRMTVPGYKILRSEEEELGYSPSSPYIDPQHAFRKEMEERRMPGSTNEEEDAGNNAEEEFVEQVKADAESAPTIEDTIPKEGE
;
A
#
# COMPACT_ATOMS: atom_id res chain seq x y z
N GLY A 1 11.21 -21.91 -2.39
CA GLY A 1 10.53 -20.78 -1.75
C GLY A 1 11.30 -20.31 -0.53
N HIS A 2 11.46 -19.00 -0.38
CA HIS A 2 12.15 -18.41 0.76
C HIS A 2 11.22 -18.13 1.95
N ILE A 3 9.90 -18.28 1.76
CA ILE A 3 8.86 -18.00 2.74
C ILE A 3 8.33 -19.32 3.35
N SER A 4 8.06 -19.31 4.65
CA SER A 4 7.38 -20.37 5.39
C SER A 4 6.36 -19.79 6.36
N ILE A 5 5.37 -20.60 6.71
CA ILE A 5 4.43 -20.36 7.80
C ILE A 5 4.76 -21.44 8.83
N GLY A 6 5.34 -21.05 9.97
CA GLY A 6 5.91 -21.98 10.93
C GLY A 6 6.94 -22.90 10.26
N ASP A 7 6.75 -24.21 10.38
CA ASP A 7 7.62 -25.24 9.78
C ASP A 7 7.29 -25.55 8.31
N GLN A 8 6.16 -25.05 7.80
CA GLN A 8 5.68 -25.39 6.46
C GLN A 8 6.19 -24.39 5.41
N ARG A 9 6.94 -24.89 4.43
CA ARG A 9 7.43 -24.07 3.30
C ARG A 9 6.29 -23.68 2.36
N MET A 10 6.15 -22.38 2.08
CA MET A 10 5.16 -21.85 1.13
C MET A 10 5.71 -21.76 -0.29
N THR A 11 4.91 -22.24 -1.23
CA THR A 11 5.22 -22.26 -2.67
C THR A 11 4.10 -21.69 -3.54
N VAL A 12 2.88 -21.58 -2.99
CA VAL A 12 1.70 -21.05 -3.69
C VAL A 12 1.50 -19.59 -3.26
N PRO A 13 1.68 -18.60 -4.16
CA PRO A 13 1.52 -17.19 -3.80
C PRO A 13 0.06 -16.80 -3.53
N GLY A 14 -0.92 -17.55 -4.05
CA GLY A 14 -2.35 -17.30 -3.85
C GLY A 14 -2.93 -17.92 -2.57
N TYR A 15 -2.10 -18.44 -1.67
CA TYR A 15 -2.58 -18.97 -0.39
C TYR A 15 -3.13 -17.83 0.48
N LYS A 16 -4.34 -18.02 1.02
CA LYS A 16 -4.95 -17.06 1.94
C LYS A 16 -4.50 -17.40 3.35
N ILE A 17 -3.75 -16.49 3.96
CA ILE A 17 -3.18 -16.65 5.29
C ILE A 17 -4.27 -16.39 6.34
N LEU A 18 -4.36 -17.27 7.34
CA LEU A 18 -5.23 -17.09 8.49
C LEU A 18 -4.61 -16.11 9.50
N ARG A 19 -5.44 -15.45 10.31
CA ARG A 19 -4.93 -14.50 11.33
C ARG A 19 -3.94 -15.13 12.31
N SER A 20 -4.15 -16.38 12.70
CA SER A 20 -3.22 -17.11 13.58
C SER A 20 -1.90 -17.49 12.89
N GLU A 21 -1.92 -17.67 11.57
CA GLU A 21 -0.73 -18.04 10.78
C GLU A 21 0.13 -16.84 10.44
N GLU A 22 -0.46 -15.63 10.44
CA GLU A 22 0.26 -14.40 10.13
C GLU A 22 1.43 -14.14 11.08
N GLU A 23 1.27 -14.49 12.37
CA GLU A 23 2.32 -14.38 13.38
C GLU A 23 3.50 -15.34 13.13
N GLU A 24 3.24 -16.45 12.43
CA GLU A 24 4.24 -17.48 12.09
C GLU A 24 4.84 -17.29 10.69
N LEU A 25 4.42 -16.25 9.96
CA LEU A 25 4.90 -15.97 8.62
C LEU A 25 6.33 -15.43 8.67
N GLY A 26 7.25 -16.11 7.99
CA GLY A 26 8.65 -15.71 8.00
C GLY A 26 9.48 -16.32 6.87
N TYR A 27 10.79 -16.16 7.01
CA TYR A 27 11.73 -16.83 6.12
C TYR A 27 11.94 -18.28 6.52
N SER A 28 12.07 -19.17 5.54
CA SER A 28 12.44 -20.56 5.79
C SER A 28 13.83 -20.67 6.41
N PRO A 29 14.07 -21.64 7.33
CA PRO A 29 15.41 -21.91 7.89
C PRO A 29 16.50 -22.20 6.85
N SER A 30 16.08 -22.67 5.67
CA SER A 30 16.98 -22.95 4.54
C SER A 30 17.29 -21.73 3.67
N SER A 31 16.69 -20.57 3.97
CA SER A 31 16.80 -19.36 3.16
C SER A 31 18.01 -18.52 3.58
N PRO A 32 18.79 -17.96 2.63
CA PRO A 32 19.86 -17.01 2.96
C PRO A 32 19.32 -15.70 3.58
N TYR A 33 18.05 -15.37 3.33
CA TYR A 33 17.41 -14.16 3.85
C TYR A 33 16.93 -14.29 5.31
N ILE A 34 17.09 -15.47 5.93
CA ILE A 34 16.81 -15.61 7.37
C ILE A 34 17.72 -14.72 8.20
N ASP A 35 18.96 -14.49 7.74
CA ASP A 35 19.92 -13.59 8.36
C ASP A 35 19.50 -12.12 8.15
N PRO A 36 19.21 -11.37 9.22
CA PRO A 36 18.95 -9.92 9.13
C PRO A 36 20.11 -9.13 8.52
N GLN A 37 21.34 -9.64 8.61
CA GLN A 37 22.52 -8.97 8.08
C GLN A 37 22.72 -9.14 6.57
N HIS A 38 21.88 -9.95 5.92
CA HIS A 38 21.95 -10.13 4.48
C HIS A 38 21.69 -8.80 3.74
N ALA A 39 22.57 -8.43 2.80
CA ALA A 39 22.54 -7.12 2.12
C ALA A 39 21.15 -6.80 1.53
N PHE A 40 20.57 -7.75 0.80
CA PHE A 40 19.21 -7.61 0.23
C PHE A 40 18.13 -7.36 1.29
N ARG A 41 18.25 -7.96 2.48
CA ARG A 41 17.26 -7.79 3.55
C ARG A 41 17.39 -6.41 4.20
N LYS A 42 18.61 -5.93 4.42
CA LYS A 42 18.87 -4.57 4.90
C LYS A 42 18.29 -3.52 3.95
N GLU A 43 18.55 -3.65 2.65
CA GLU A 43 18.04 -2.73 1.63
C GLU A 43 16.50 -2.68 1.59
N MET A 44 15.84 -3.81 1.86
CA MET A 44 14.38 -3.90 1.96
C MET A 44 13.85 -3.28 3.26
N GLU A 45 14.53 -3.52 4.38
CA GLU A 45 14.17 -2.96 5.68
C GLU A 45 14.36 -1.43 5.71
N GLU A 46 15.41 -0.92 5.06
CA GLU A 46 15.63 0.52 4.84
C GLU A 46 14.48 1.15 4.05
N ARG A 47 14.01 0.51 2.96
CA ARG A 47 12.84 0.98 2.20
C ARG A 47 11.52 0.86 2.98
N ARG A 48 11.41 -0.10 3.89
CA ARG A 48 10.18 -0.30 4.69
C ARG A 48 9.99 0.82 5.71
N MET A 49 11.06 1.50 6.16
CA MET A 49 10.97 2.59 7.12
C MET A 49 10.30 3.82 6.48
N PRO A 50 9.05 4.17 6.87
CA PRO A 50 8.38 5.35 6.34
C PRO A 50 9.11 6.59 6.87
N GLY A 51 10.00 7.17 6.06
CA GLY A 51 10.84 8.31 6.44
C GLY A 51 12.35 8.08 6.33
N SER A 52 12.82 6.91 5.88
CA SER A 52 14.23 6.67 5.51
C SER A 52 14.49 6.84 4.01
N THR A 53 13.51 7.31 3.24
CA THR A 53 13.78 7.85 1.91
C THR A 53 14.77 8.99 2.12
N ASN A 54 15.98 8.83 1.58
CA ASN A 54 16.86 9.95 1.26
C ASN A 54 15.97 11.08 0.72
N GLU A 55 16.19 12.32 1.17
CA GLU A 55 15.35 13.51 0.91
C GLU A 55 15.27 13.93 -0.58
N GLU A 56 15.41 13.00 -1.53
CA GLU A 56 15.46 13.24 -2.97
C GLU A 56 14.38 12.49 -3.78
N GLU A 57 13.49 11.72 -3.15
CA GLU A 57 12.30 11.19 -3.82
C GLU A 57 11.02 11.55 -3.06
N ASP A 58 10.67 12.84 -3.13
CA ASP A 58 9.31 13.37 -2.90
C ASP A 58 8.37 12.84 -4.00
N ALA A 59 8.10 11.54 -3.98
CA ALA A 59 7.10 10.92 -4.84
C ALA A 59 5.78 10.81 -4.06
N GLY A 60 4.99 11.88 -4.04
CA GLY A 60 3.56 11.70 -3.77
C GLY A 60 2.70 12.85 -3.26
N ASN A 61 3.20 14.09 -3.11
CA ASN A 61 2.34 15.20 -2.65
C ASN A 61 2.40 16.47 -3.51
N ASN A 62 2.82 16.38 -4.77
CA ASN A 62 2.53 17.43 -5.75
C ASN A 62 1.17 17.13 -6.39
N ALA A 63 0.09 17.43 -5.67
CA ALA A 63 -1.14 17.78 -6.38
C ALA A 63 -0.79 19.04 -7.19
N GLU A 64 -0.62 18.88 -8.50
CA GLU A 64 -0.35 19.99 -9.40
C GLU A 64 -1.37 21.09 -9.10
N GLU A 65 -0.91 22.34 -8.95
CA GLU A 65 -1.77 23.45 -8.51
C GLU A 65 -3.03 23.58 -9.40
N GLU A 66 -2.88 23.24 -10.69
CA GLU A 66 -3.96 23.13 -11.68
C GLU A 66 -5.07 22.14 -11.29
N PHE A 67 -4.72 20.98 -10.72
CA PHE A 67 -5.70 20.00 -10.27
C PHE A 67 -6.51 20.52 -9.07
N VAL A 68 -5.85 21.25 -8.17
CA VAL A 68 -6.52 21.87 -7.01
C VAL A 68 -7.46 23.00 -7.45
N GLU A 69 -7.08 23.79 -8.44
CA GLU A 69 -7.94 24.82 -9.03
C GLU A 69 -9.14 24.21 -9.76
N GLN A 70 -8.93 23.15 -10.55
CA GLN A 70 -10.01 22.46 -11.25
C GLN A 70 -11.03 21.85 -10.30
N VAL A 71 -10.59 21.18 -9.22
CA VAL A 71 -11.50 20.61 -8.21
C VAL A 71 -12.34 21.69 -7.52
N LYS A 72 -11.77 22.88 -7.27
CA LYS A 72 -12.54 24.01 -6.72
C LYS A 72 -13.58 24.53 -7.70
N ALA A 73 -13.20 24.69 -8.98
CA ALA A 73 -14.13 25.12 -10.03
C ALA A 73 -15.27 24.11 -10.23
N ASP A 74 -14.97 22.81 -10.24
CA ASP A 74 -15.97 21.75 -10.39
C ASP A 74 -16.90 21.68 -9.17
N ALA A 75 -16.39 21.95 -7.97
CA ALA A 75 -17.22 22.02 -6.76
C ALA A 75 -18.18 23.23 -6.77
N GLU A 76 -17.77 24.37 -7.33
CA GLU A 76 -18.63 25.55 -7.50
C GLU A 76 -19.69 25.34 -8.60
N SER A 77 -19.35 24.59 -9.66
CA SER A 77 -20.28 24.26 -10.74
C SER A 77 -21.20 23.06 -10.42
N ALA A 78 -20.96 22.36 -9.30
CA ALA A 78 -21.72 21.16 -8.98
C ALA A 78 -23.18 21.53 -8.63
N PRO A 79 -24.18 20.81 -9.18
CA PRO A 79 -25.57 21.03 -8.83
C PRO A 79 -25.77 20.79 -7.33
N THR A 80 -26.56 21.65 -6.71
CA THR A 80 -26.89 21.50 -5.29
C THR A 80 -27.93 20.40 -5.12
N ILE A 81 -28.09 19.90 -3.89
CA ILE A 81 -29.02 18.80 -3.61
C ILE A 81 -30.46 19.11 -4.08
N GLU A 82 -30.88 20.36 -4.04
CA GLU A 82 -32.21 20.81 -4.48
C GLU A 82 -32.41 20.72 -6.01
N ASP A 83 -31.32 20.85 -6.80
CA ASP A 83 -31.35 20.74 -8.27
C ASP A 83 -31.50 19.29 -8.76
N THR A 84 -31.23 18.32 -7.88
CA THR A 84 -31.30 16.88 -8.18
C THR A 84 -32.61 16.21 -7.76
N ILE A 85 -33.52 16.95 -7.12
CA ILE A 85 -34.84 16.41 -6.72
C ILE A 85 -35.74 16.36 -7.95
N PRO A 86 -36.18 15.18 -8.40
CA PRO A 86 -37.11 15.07 -9.52
C PRO A 86 -38.40 15.79 -9.14
N LYS A 87 -38.86 16.73 -9.98
CA LYS A 87 -40.21 17.27 -9.86
C LYS A 87 -41.17 16.12 -10.11
N GLU A 88 -41.86 15.68 -9.06
CA GLU A 88 -42.89 14.64 -9.14
C GLU A 88 -43.81 14.95 -10.33
N GLY A 89 -43.93 13.96 -11.22
CA GLY A 89 -44.72 14.07 -12.43
C GLY A 89 -46.19 14.34 -12.10
N GLU A 90 -46.75 15.33 -12.79
CA GLU A 90 -48.19 15.57 -12.93
C GLU A 90 -48.87 14.45 -13.72
#